data_AF-A0A945GQP5-F1
#
_entry.id   AF-A0A945GQP5-F1
#
_cell.length_a   1.000
_cell.length_b   1.000
_cell.length_c   1.000
_cell.angle_alpha   90.00
_cell.angle_beta   90.00
_cell.angle_gamma   90.00
#
_symmetry.space_group_name_H-M   'P 1'
#
loop_
_entity.id
_entity.type
_entity.pdbx_description
1 polymer ?
#
loop_
_entity_poly.entity_id
_entity_poly.type
_entity_poly.pdbx_seq_one_letter_code
_entity_poly.pdbx_strand_id
1 'polypeptide(L)'
;FWETLWRTGLTDRALDPGEYREVLRYGIGLTDVVKRRAGNDDQLREDDFDPAGLRQKMELLQPEILAFNGKRAAGSFLGKGVAYGMQETRIGGTQIWILPSTSGAARRYWDKGIWERLADEVRALRKRGPAPGS
;
A
#
# COMPACT_ATOMS: atom_id res chain seq x y z
N PHE A 1 -8.41 0.59 -7.81
CA PHE A 1 -6.96 0.71 -7.59
C PHE A 1 -6.30 1.60 -8.65
N TRP A 2 -6.22 1.16 -9.91
CA TRP A 2 -5.52 1.87 -10.99
C TRP A 2 -5.98 3.31 -11.21
N GLU A 3 -7.29 3.51 -11.30
CA GLU A 3 -7.87 4.84 -11.42
C GLU A 3 -7.52 5.75 -10.22
N THR A 4 -7.40 5.16 -9.02
CA THR A 4 -7.04 5.90 -7.81
C THR A 4 -5.59 6.40 -7.89
N LEU A 5 -4.66 5.55 -8.33
CA LEU A 5 -3.26 5.94 -8.53
C LEU A 5 -3.13 7.13 -9.49
N TRP A 6 -3.88 7.08 -10.59
CA TRP A 6 -3.90 8.17 -11.56
C TRP A 6 -4.52 9.45 -10.98
N ARG A 7 -5.71 9.33 -10.37
CA ARG A 7 -6.44 10.49 -9.80
C ARG A 7 -5.73 11.16 -8.62
N THR A 8 -4.74 10.52 -8.00
CA THR A 8 -3.91 11.08 -6.92
C THR A 8 -2.54 11.55 -7.43
N GLY A 9 -2.24 11.34 -8.71
CA GLY A 9 -0.95 11.69 -9.32
C GLY A 9 0.20 10.79 -8.88
N LEU A 10 -0.09 9.58 -8.36
CA LEU A 10 0.93 8.56 -8.13
C LEU A 10 1.43 7.97 -9.45
N THR A 11 0.56 7.91 -10.45
CA THR A 11 0.87 7.68 -11.87
C THR A 11 0.39 8.88 -12.70
N ASP A 12 1.05 9.16 -13.82
CA ASP A 12 0.70 10.28 -14.71
C ASP A 12 -0.48 9.96 -15.64
N ARG A 13 -0.73 8.67 -15.88
CA ARG A 13 -1.88 8.14 -16.62
C ARG A 13 -2.58 7.01 -15.86
N ALA A 14 -3.80 6.71 -16.29
CA ALA A 14 -4.49 5.48 -15.90
C ALA A 14 -3.76 4.28 -16.53
N LEU A 15 -3.44 3.30 -15.69
CA LEU A 15 -2.88 2.01 -16.11
C LEU A 15 -3.98 0.96 -16.18
N ASP A 16 -3.89 0.04 -17.12
CA ASP A 16 -4.72 -1.15 -17.13
C ASP A 16 -4.18 -2.23 -16.19
N PRO A 17 -5.02 -3.15 -15.68
CA PRO A 17 -4.55 -4.29 -14.88
C PRO A 17 -3.47 -5.14 -15.55
N GLY A 18 -3.50 -5.24 -16.90
CA GLY A 18 -2.46 -5.93 -17.67
C GLY A 18 -1.10 -5.21 -17.66
N GLU A 19 -1.08 -3.92 -17.35
CA GLU A 19 0.10 -3.07 -17.29
C GLU A 19 0.70 -3.00 -15.87
N TYR A 20 0.36 -3.95 -14.99
CA TYR A 20 0.74 -3.87 -13.59
C TYR A 20 2.25 -3.70 -13.35
N ARG A 21 3.11 -4.16 -14.27
CA ARG A 21 4.57 -3.99 -14.18
C ARG A 21 5.02 -2.55 -14.41
N GLU A 22 4.24 -1.75 -15.11
CA GLU A 22 4.57 -0.35 -15.43
C GLU A 22 4.59 0.53 -14.17
N VAL A 23 3.93 0.12 -13.07
CA VAL A 23 4.01 0.85 -11.78
C VAL A 23 5.42 0.95 -11.23
N LEU A 24 6.31 0.02 -11.58
CA LEU A 24 7.70 0.03 -11.16
C LEU A 24 8.44 1.26 -11.69
N ARG A 25 8.05 1.79 -12.87
CA ARG A 25 8.63 3.02 -13.42
C ARG A 25 8.33 4.26 -12.58
N TYR A 26 7.26 4.19 -11.79
CA TYR A 26 6.89 5.22 -10.82
C TYR A 26 7.47 4.93 -9.42
N GLY A 27 8.37 3.94 -9.29
CA GLY A 27 8.92 3.54 -7.99
C GLY A 27 7.89 2.90 -7.06
N ILE A 28 6.79 2.36 -7.61
CA ILE A 28 5.76 1.68 -6.84
C ILE A 28 5.91 0.18 -7.05
N GLY A 29 6.10 -0.56 -5.96
CA GLY A 29 6.04 -2.02 -5.95
C GLY A 29 4.65 -2.52 -5.56
N LEU A 30 4.26 -3.67 -6.11
CA LEU A 30 3.04 -4.39 -5.70
C LEU A 30 3.45 -5.69 -5.03
N THR A 31 2.97 -5.93 -3.82
CA THR A 31 3.10 -7.22 -3.14
C THR A 31 1.77 -7.61 -2.55
N ASP A 32 1.37 -8.85 -2.76
CA ASP A 32 0.25 -9.43 -2.04
C ASP A 32 0.75 -9.99 -0.71
N VAL A 33 -0.03 -9.75 0.34
CA VAL A 33 0.14 -10.37 1.66
C VAL A 33 -0.52 -11.77 1.68
N VAL A 34 -1.31 -12.07 0.65
CA VAL A 34 -2.15 -13.26 0.53
C VAL A 34 -1.40 -14.38 -0.19
N LYS A 35 -1.28 -15.56 0.44
CA LYS A 35 -0.55 -16.70 -0.15
C LYS A 35 -1.36 -17.57 -1.11
N ARG A 36 -2.70 -17.56 -1.05
CA ARG A 36 -3.51 -18.64 -1.66
C ARG A 36 -4.75 -18.26 -2.48
N ARG A 37 -5.15 -16.98 -2.57
CA ARG A 37 -6.30 -16.56 -3.40
C ARG A 37 -6.13 -15.15 -3.98
N ALA A 38 -6.35 -15.01 -5.29
CA ALA A 38 -6.68 -13.73 -5.90
C ALA A 38 -8.21 -13.57 -5.87
N GLY A 39 -8.72 -12.61 -5.11
CA GLY A 39 -10.16 -12.40 -4.94
C GLY A 39 -10.45 -11.07 -4.26
N ASN A 40 -11.72 -10.64 -4.27
CA ASN A 40 -12.16 -9.41 -3.62
C ASN A 40 -11.81 -9.45 -2.12
N ASP A 41 -11.45 -8.31 -1.51
CA ASP A 41 -11.02 -8.23 -0.09
C ASP A 41 -11.98 -8.95 0.88
N ASP A 42 -13.27 -9.02 0.53
CA ASP A 42 -14.32 -9.69 1.30
C ASP A 42 -14.14 -11.21 1.43
N GLN A 43 -13.41 -11.85 0.50
CA GLN A 43 -13.22 -13.31 0.44
C GLN A 43 -11.94 -13.81 1.14
N LEU A 44 -11.05 -12.92 1.58
CA LEU A 44 -9.75 -13.26 2.17
C LEU A 44 -9.88 -13.66 3.65
N ARG A 45 -9.59 -14.89 4.05
CA ARG A 45 -9.62 -15.28 5.48
C ARG A 45 -8.36 -14.80 6.22
N GLU A 46 -8.43 -14.67 7.55
CA GLU A 46 -7.27 -14.26 8.37
C GLU A 46 -6.06 -15.21 8.14
N ASP A 47 -6.31 -16.50 7.90
CA ASP A 47 -5.28 -17.51 7.61
C ASP A 47 -4.66 -17.42 6.21
N ASP A 48 -5.24 -16.61 5.31
CA ASP A 48 -4.69 -16.44 3.96
C ASP A 48 -3.50 -15.45 3.95
N PHE A 49 -3.28 -14.69 5.02
CA PHE A 49 -2.24 -13.68 5.15
C PHE A 49 -0.93 -14.24 5.72
N ASP A 50 0.22 -13.83 5.15
CA ASP A 50 1.56 -14.13 5.67
C ASP A 50 2.26 -12.88 6.20
N PRO A 51 1.96 -12.46 7.44
CA PRO A 51 2.59 -11.28 8.03
C PRO A 51 4.09 -11.47 8.26
N ALA A 52 4.55 -12.69 8.55
CA ALA A 52 5.97 -12.97 8.76
C ALA A 52 6.78 -12.80 7.46
N GLY A 53 6.29 -13.37 6.35
CA GLY A 53 6.93 -13.19 5.05
C GLY A 53 6.88 -11.75 4.54
N LEU A 54 5.81 -11.01 4.82
CA LEU A 54 5.76 -9.57 4.52
C LEU A 54 6.84 -8.81 5.32
N ARG A 55 6.97 -9.08 6.62
CA ARG A 55 7.99 -8.45 7.46
C ARG A 55 9.41 -8.70 6.92
N GLN A 56 9.73 -9.95 6.59
CA GLN A 56 11.03 -10.30 6.00
C GLN A 56 11.30 -9.54 4.69
N LYS A 57 10.29 -9.41 3.81
CA LYS A 57 10.42 -8.61 2.59
C LYS A 57 10.68 -7.15 2.88
N MET A 58 10.03 -6.56 3.88
CA MET A 58 10.23 -5.16 4.25
C MET A 58 11.62 -4.93 4.85
N GLU A 59 12.12 -5.87 5.66
CA GLU A 59 13.47 -5.81 6.21
C GLU A 59 14.55 -5.97 5.12
N LEU A 60 14.29 -6.79 4.09
CA LEU A 60 15.21 -7.00 2.96
C LEU A 60 15.20 -5.84 1.96
N LEU A 61 14.01 -5.38 1.55
CA LEU A 61 13.85 -4.40 0.47
C LEU A 61 13.89 -2.95 0.96
N GLN A 62 13.63 -2.73 2.25
CA GLN A 62 13.64 -1.44 2.93
C GLN A 62 12.95 -0.32 2.11
N PRO A 63 11.70 -0.51 1.64
CA PRO A 63 11.01 0.56 0.94
C PRO A 63 10.75 1.73 1.89
N GLU A 64 10.70 2.95 1.36
CA GLU A 64 10.35 4.13 2.17
C GLU A 64 8.94 4.01 2.77
N ILE A 65 7.99 3.47 1.98
CA ILE A 65 6.59 3.32 2.38
C ILE A 65 6.08 1.90 2.06
N LEU A 66 5.41 1.31 3.05
CA LEU A 66 4.50 0.18 2.89
C LEU A 66 3.06 0.68 3.04
N ALA A 67 2.23 0.53 2.01
CA ALA A 67 0.83 0.95 2.04
C ALA A 67 -0.14 -0.23 1.90
N PHE A 68 -0.95 -0.48 2.93
CA PHE A 68 -2.01 -1.48 2.90
C PHE A 68 -3.28 -0.90 2.25
N ASN A 69 -3.79 -1.54 1.22
CA ASN A 69 -5.06 -1.20 0.57
C ASN A 69 -6.26 -1.76 1.35
N GLY A 70 -6.47 -1.30 2.57
CA GLY A 70 -7.62 -1.68 3.42
C GLY A 70 -7.24 -2.10 4.83
N LYS A 71 -8.14 -1.87 5.79
CA LYS A 71 -7.93 -2.22 7.20
C LYS A 71 -7.80 -3.71 7.47
N ARG A 72 -8.37 -4.57 6.64
CA ARG A 72 -8.32 -6.03 6.82
C ARG A 72 -6.90 -6.55 6.67
N ALA A 73 -6.24 -6.21 5.55
CA ALA A 73 -4.84 -6.56 5.30
C ALA A 73 -3.88 -5.88 6.29
N ALA A 74 -4.16 -4.63 6.67
CA ALA A 74 -3.38 -3.98 7.71
C ALA A 74 -3.54 -4.67 9.07
N GLY A 75 -4.76 -5.09 9.41
CA GLY A 75 -5.07 -5.71 10.70
C GLY A 75 -4.46 -7.10 10.87
N SER A 76 -4.31 -7.87 9.78
CA SER A 76 -3.56 -9.14 9.83
C SER A 76 -2.06 -8.94 10.10
N PHE A 77 -1.53 -7.73 9.86
CA PHE A 77 -0.12 -7.41 10.07
C PHE A 77 0.16 -6.64 11.36
N LEU A 78 -0.71 -5.69 11.73
CA LEU A 78 -0.54 -4.78 12.87
C LEU A 78 -1.45 -5.10 14.07
N GLY A 79 -2.43 -6.00 13.89
CA GLY A 79 -3.47 -6.28 14.89
C GLY A 79 -4.77 -5.51 14.66
N LYS A 80 -5.78 -5.78 15.50
CA LYS A 80 -7.12 -5.18 15.37
C LYS A 80 -7.14 -3.72 15.84
N GLY A 81 -8.10 -2.93 15.35
CA GLY A 81 -8.32 -1.55 15.80
C GLY A 81 -7.56 -0.46 15.03
N VAL A 82 -6.95 -0.80 13.89
CA VAL A 82 -6.18 0.15 13.09
C VAL A 82 -7.01 1.29 12.46
N ALA A 83 -6.40 2.47 12.36
CA ALA A 83 -6.98 3.67 11.74
C ALA A 83 -6.43 3.91 10.33
N TYR A 84 -7.19 4.58 9.46
CA TYR A 84 -6.67 4.97 8.14
C TYR A 84 -5.60 6.07 8.28
N GLY A 85 -4.65 6.08 7.36
CA GLY A 85 -3.55 7.05 7.28
C GLY A 85 -2.20 6.47 7.67
N MET A 86 -1.22 7.36 7.86
CA MET A 86 0.11 7.01 8.34
C MET A 86 0.03 6.48 9.78
N GLN A 87 0.73 5.39 10.05
CA GLN A 87 0.83 4.80 11.38
C GLN A 87 2.10 5.30 12.09
N GLU A 88 2.07 5.32 13.42
CA GLU A 88 3.27 5.55 14.23
C GLU A 88 4.25 4.38 14.14
N THR A 89 3.73 3.17 13.99
CA THR A 89 4.53 1.94 13.82
C THR A 89 5.27 1.93 12.48
N ARG A 90 6.52 1.46 12.51
CA ARG A 90 7.41 1.30 11.36
C ARG A 90 8.08 -0.08 11.34
N ILE A 91 8.65 -0.44 10.20
CA ILE A 91 9.56 -1.58 10.06
C ILE A 91 10.92 -1.02 9.65
N GLY A 92 11.85 -0.91 10.59
CA GLY A 92 13.08 -0.14 10.35
C GLY A 92 12.74 1.30 9.94
N GLY A 93 13.24 1.74 8.79
CA GLY A 93 12.91 3.05 8.20
C GLY A 93 11.53 3.15 7.55
N THR A 94 10.94 2.02 7.15
CA THR A 94 9.72 1.96 6.35
C THR A 94 8.51 2.51 7.10
N GLN A 95 7.90 3.56 6.55
CA GLN A 95 6.63 4.12 7.01
C GLN A 95 5.47 3.18 6.64
N ILE A 96 4.53 2.98 7.55
CA ILE A 96 3.34 2.17 7.29
C ILE A 96 2.13 3.07 7.07
N TRP A 97 1.38 2.81 6.00
CA TRP A 97 0.15 3.52 5.66
C TRP A 97 -1.01 2.54 5.51
N ILE A 98 -2.19 2.95 5.96
CA ILE A 98 -3.43 2.18 5.81
C ILE A 98 -4.41 3.01 5.00
N LEU A 99 -4.72 2.54 3.80
CA LEU A 99 -5.55 3.24 2.83
C LEU A 99 -6.98 2.67 2.84
N PRO A 100 -8.00 3.47 2.50
CA PRO A 100 -9.32 2.92 2.21
C PRO A 100 -9.21 1.96 1.03
N SER A 101 -9.83 0.78 1.18
CA SER A 101 -9.79 -0.27 0.16
C SER A 101 -10.36 0.23 -1.15
N THR A 102 -9.65 -0.07 -2.24
CA THR A 102 -10.08 0.29 -3.58
C THR A 102 -11.05 -0.72 -4.23
N SER A 103 -11.50 -1.72 -3.48
CA SER A 103 -12.48 -2.73 -3.93
C SER A 103 -13.87 -2.14 -4.13
N GLY A 104 -14.65 -2.70 -5.07
CA GLY A 104 -15.99 -2.20 -5.40
C GLY A 104 -16.99 -2.22 -4.24
N ALA A 105 -16.77 -3.08 -3.24
CA ALA A 105 -17.59 -3.21 -2.04
C ALA A 105 -17.37 -2.08 -1.02
N ALA A 106 -16.22 -1.41 -1.05
CA ALA A 106 -15.84 -0.38 -0.07
C ALA A 106 -16.33 1.04 -0.41
N ARG A 107 -17.08 1.22 -1.50
CA ARG A 107 -17.49 2.53 -2.06
C ARG A 107 -18.19 3.48 -1.07
N ARG A 108 -18.84 2.96 -0.02
CA ARG A 108 -19.58 3.77 0.97
C ARG A 108 -18.69 4.52 1.98
N TYR A 109 -17.42 4.13 2.14
CA TYR A 109 -16.50 4.68 3.15
C TYR A 109 -15.21 5.25 2.54
N TRP A 110 -15.26 5.61 1.26
CA TRP A 110 -14.08 6.05 0.52
C TRP A 110 -13.74 7.51 0.83
N ASP A 111 -12.70 7.72 1.63
CA ASP A 111 -12.06 9.03 1.79
C ASP A 111 -10.87 9.17 0.83
N LYS A 112 -11.02 9.99 -0.20
CA LYS A 112 -9.95 10.28 -1.17
C LYS A 112 -8.75 10.98 -0.50
N GLY A 113 -8.98 11.73 0.58
CA GLY A 113 -7.96 12.52 1.26
C GLY A 113 -6.82 11.69 1.83
N ILE A 114 -7.07 10.43 2.21
CA ILE A 114 -6.01 9.52 2.67
C ILE A 114 -5.06 9.14 1.52
N TRP A 115 -5.61 8.86 0.34
CA TRP A 115 -4.81 8.57 -0.85
C TRP A 115 -4.05 9.80 -1.34
N GLU A 116 -4.64 10.99 -1.23
CA GLU A 116 -3.98 12.26 -1.57
C GLU A 116 -2.81 12.54 -0.63
N ARG A 117 -2.99 12.38 0.69
CA ARG A 117 -1.90 12.53 1.67
C ARG A 117 -0.76 11.55 1.44
N LEU A 118 -1.06 10.30 1.07
CA LEU A 118 -0.02 9.35 0.67
C LEU A 118 0.73 9.86 -0.55
N ALA A 119 0.03 10.37 -1.56
CA ALA A 119 0.66 10.88 -2.78
C ALA A 119 1.55 12.11 -2.50
N ASP A 120 1.14 12.99 -1.58
CA ASP A 120 1.95 14.11 -1.13
C ASP A 120 3.25 13.63 -0.45
N GLU A 121 3.17 12.61 0.42
CA GLU A 121 4.34 12.02 1.07
C GLU A 121 5.29 11.37 0.06
N VAL A 122 4.76 10.59 -0.90
CA VAL A 122 5.56 10.02 -1.99
C VAL A 122 6.27 11.11 -2.80
N ARG A 123 5.59 12.23 -3.09
CA ARG A 123 6.21 13.36 -3.78
C ARG A 123 7.28 14.04 -2.91
N ALA A 124 7.07 14.15 -1.60
CA ALA A 124 8.06 14.70 -0.68
C ALA A 124 9.32 13.83 -0.61
N LEU A 125 9.16 12.50 -0.53
CA LEU A 125 10.27 11.53 -0.54
C LEU A 125 11.07 11.58 -1.85
N ARG A 126 10.37 11.60 -3.00
CA ARG A 126 11.03 11.74 -4.32
C ARG A 126 11.87 13.02 -4.44
N LYS A 127 11.43 14.13 -3.81
CA LYS A 127 12.17 15.40 -3.79
C LYS A 127 13.40 15.36 -2.89
N ARG A 128 13.37 14.58 -1.81
CA ARG A 128 14.51 14.43 -0.88
C ARG A 128 15.68 13.67 -1.52
N GLY A 129 15.42 12.88 -2.56
CA GLY A 129 16.42 11.97 -3.14
C GLY A 129 16.72 10.80 -2.21
N PRO A 130 17.47 9.79 -2.67
CA PRO A 130 17.94 8.73 -1.78
C PRO A 130 18.77 9.33 -0.65
N ALA A 131 18.60 8.80 0.57
CA ALA A 131 19.44 9.19 1.69
C ALA A 131 20.92 9.00 1.30
N PRO A 132 21.81 9.98 1.57
CA PRO A 132 23.22 9.82 1.26
C PRO A 132 23.81 8.69 2.13
N GLY A 133 24.15 7.58 1.49
CA GLY A 133 24.89 6.45 2.10
C GLY A 133 24.02 5.25 2.47
N SER A 134 23.98 4.25 1.60
CA SER A 134 23.79 2.84 1.93
C SER A 134 24.82 2.03 1.15
#